data_AF-A0A835RLN4-F1
#
_entry.id   AF-A0A835RLN4-F1
#
_cell.length_a   1.000
_cell.length_b   1.000
_cell.length_c   1.000
_cell.angle_alpha   90.00
_cell.angle_beta   90.00
_cell.angle_gamma   90.00
#
_symmetry.space_group_name_H-M   'P 1'
#
loop_
_entity.id
_entity.type
_entity.pdbx_description
1 polymer ?
#
loop_
_entity_poly.entity_id
_entity_poly.type
_entity_poly.pdbx_seq_one_letter_code
_entity_poly.pdbx_strand_id
1 'polypeptide(L)'
;MKLAPRELEKLELHQAGFLAQKRLARGLRLNYTEAVALIATQILEFIRDGDKCVTDLMDIGKQLLGRRQVLPAVPHLLDTVQVEGTFLDGTKLVTIHDPIASENGNLQLALHGSFLPVPSLDMFVGNVSDDIPGQLIFGSGNIALNLGRKSIILKVVNKADRPIQVGSHYHFIEVNPYLHFDRKKSYGMRLNIPAGTATRFEPGDAKVVNLVSIGGKKVIRGGNAIVDGAIDSVPLQNVLEDVHARRFGNVDQSDNSEGVTGDNSVFTTVMSREAYANMYGPTTGDKVRLGDTELYAEIERDFSVYGDECVFGGGKVLRDGMGQASGYPVLLNLDLVITNAVIIDYTGIYKADIGVKEGFIIGIGKAGNPDIMDGVHVNLVIGANTEVVAAEGMIVTAGGIDCHVHFICPQLAQEAISSGITTLVGGGTGPTNGTRATTCTPASFQMQMMLQSTDDLPLNIGFTGKGNSAKPDELMEIIKAGAMGLKLHEDWGSTPAAIENCLAVAELFDIQVNIHTDTLNESGCVEHTIAAFRDKTIHTYH
;
A
#
# COMPACT_ATOMS: atom_id res chain seq x y z
N MET A 1 15.07 36.99 -3.97
CA MET A 1 14.68 35.84 -4.81
C MET A 1 13.18 35.57 -4.80
N LYS A 2 12.41 35.89 -3.73
CA LYS A 2 10.95 35.62 -3.66
C LYS A 2 10.63 34.15 -3.97
N LEU A 3 11.41 33.24 -3.38
CA LEU A 3 11.30 31.80 -3.64
C LEU A 3 9.97 31.28 -3.09
N ALA A 4 9.20 30.63 -3.95
CA ALA A 4 8.05 29.82 -3.59
C ALA A 4 8.51 28.48 -2.98
N PRO A 5 7.65 27.78 -2.20
CA PRO A 5 8.00 26.49 -1.59
C PRO A 5 8.58 25.48 -2.59
N ARG A 6 7.93 25.31 -3.75
CA ARG A 6 8.42 24.44 -4.83
C ARG A 6 9.80 24.81 -5.38
N GLU A 7 10.23 26.08 -5.28
CA GLU A 7 11.56 26.50 -5.74
C GLU A 7 12.63 26.14 -4.71
N LEU A 8 12.29 26.16 -3.41
CA LEU A 8 13.16 25.65 -2.35
C LEU A 8 13.33 24.14 -2.45
N GLU A 9 12.24 23.39 -2.65
CA GLU A 9 12.28 21.93 -2.84
C GLU A 9 13.13 21.52 -4.05
N LYS A 10 13.02 22.26 -5.17
CA LYS A 10 13.83 21.99 -6.37
C LYS A 10 15.30 22.34 -6.17
N LEU A 11 15.61 23.29 -5.29
CA LEU A 11 16.99 23.58 -4.89
C LEU A 11 17.57 22.43 -4.04
N GLU A 12 16.79 21.86 -3.12
CA GLU A 12 17.19 20.68 -2.34
C GLU A 12 17.39 19.45 -3.25
N LEU A 13 16.48 19.22 -4.20
CA LEU A 13 16.62 18.19 -5.22
C LEU A 13 17.92 18.37 -6.03
N HIS A 14 18.21 19.60 -6.49
CA HIS A 14 19.44 19.90 -7.21
C HIS A 14 20.68 19.65 -6.35
N GLN A 15 20.66 19.97 -5.05
CA GLN A 15 21.77 19.66 -4.13
C GLN A 15 22.01 18.15 -4.02
N ALA A 16 20.94 17.35 -3.94
CA ALA A 16 21.03 15.88 -3.94
C ALA A 16 21.58 15.36 -5.28
N GLY A 17 21.12 15.90 -6.41
CA GLY A 17 21.65 15.56 -7.74
C GLY A 17 23.12 15.90 -7.90
N PHE A 18 23.55 17.09 -7.45
CA PHE A 18 24.96 17.50 -7.49
C PHE A 18 25.84 16.64 -6.56
N LEU A 19 25.32 16.20 -5.41
CA LEU A 19 25.99 15.21 -4.58
C LEU A 19 26.20 13.89 -5.34
N ALA A 20 25.16 13.39 -6.02
CA ALA A 20 25.25 12.20 -6.84
C ALA A 20 26.24 12.38 -8.01
N GLN A 21 26.26 13.53 -8.68
CA GLN A 21 27.25 13.85 -9.72
C GLN A 21 28.69 13.81 -9.18
N LYS A 22 28.96 14.38 -7.99
CA LYS A 22 30.29 14.29 -7.35
C LYS A 22 30.69 12.87 -6.98
N ARG A 23 29.73 12.00 -6.67
CA ARG A 23 29.96 10.56 -6.40
C ARG A 23 30.27 9.82 -7.71
N LEU A 24 29.46 10.05 -8.74
CA LEU A 24 29.66 9.52 -10.08
C LEU A 24 31.03 9.93 -10.65
N ALA A 25 31.39 11.22 -10.57
CA ALA A 25 32.64 11.77 -11.10
C ALA A 25 33.91 11.17 -10.49
N ARG A 26 33.82 10.54 -9.32
CA ARG A 26 34.93 9.80 -8.68
C ARG A 26 34.80 8.28 -8.78
N GLY A 27 33.91 7.78 -9.64
CA GLY A 27 33.78 6.36 -9.95
C GLY A 27 32.85 5.56 -9.03
N LEU A 28 32.04 6.20 -8.18
CA LEU A 28 31.08 5.44 -7.36
C LEU A 28 29.88 4.97 -8.18
N ARG A 29 29.48 3.72 -7.96
CA ARG A 29 28.22 3.17 -8.46
C ARG A 29 27.06 3.71 -7.62
N LEU A 30 26.14 4.41 -8.27
CA LEU A 30 25.04 5.09 -7.58
C LEU A 30 23.96 4.10 -7.13
N ASN A 31 23.39 4.30 -5.95
CA ASN A 31 22.20 3.60 -5.51
C ASN A 31 20.91 4.18 -6.15
N TYR A 32 19.74 3.63 -5.79
CA TYR A 32 18.44 4.08 -6.31
C TYR A 32 18.21 5.57 -6.10
N THR A 33 18.35 6.05 -4.86
CA THR A 33 18.09 7.45 -4.48
C THR A 33 19.02 8.42 -5.21
N GLU A 34 20.29 8.08 -5.34
CA GLU A 34 21.28 8.89 -6.05
C GLU A 34 21.01 8.94 -7.55
N ALA A 35 20.60 7.83 -8.16
CA ALA A 35 20.24 7.77 -9.57
C ALA A 35 19.02 8.64 -9.88
N VAL A 36 17.95 8.54 -9.07
CA VAL A 36 16.74 9.39 -9.18
C VAL A 36 17.12 10.86 -9.10
N ALA A 37 17.88 11.24 -8.06
CA ALA A 37 18.26 12.64 -7.83
C ALA A 37 19.10 13.20 -8.98
N LEU A 38 20.06 12.43 -9.49
CA LEU A 38 20.88 12.85 -10.64
C LEU A 38 20.03 13.03 -11.89
N ILE A 39 19.22 12.03 -12.26
CA ILE A 39 18.41 12.07 -13.48
C ILE A 39 17.45 13.27 -13.40
N ALA A 40 16.68 13.39 -12.32
CA ALA A 40 15.72 14.48 -12.16
C ALA A 40 16.40 15.86 -12.22
N THR A 41 17.56 16.01 -11.58
CA THR A 41 18.35 17.25 -11.61
C THR A 41 18.83 17.58 -13.02
N GLN A 42 19.33 16.59 -13.76
CA GLN A 42 19.80 16.83 -15.14
C GLN A 42 18.66 17.20 -16.07
N ILE A 43 17.48 16.59 -15.92
CA ILE A 43 16.29 17.01 -16.66
C ILE A 43 15.98 18.48 -16.37
N LEU A 44 16.02 18.93 -15.12
CA LEU A 44 15.80 20.35 -14.77
C LEU A 44 16.83 21.30 -15.38
N GLU A 45 18.11 20.91 -15.42
CA GLU A 45 19.16 21.73 -16.05
C GLU A 45 18.95 21.84 -17.57
N PHE A 46 18.60 20.75 -18.25
CA PHE A 46 18.29 20.83 -19.68
C PHE A 46 17.00 21.61 -19.98
N ILE A 47 15.99 21.53 -19.10
CA ILE A 47 14.81 22.41 -19.18
C ILE A 47 15.24 23.88 -19.07
N ARG A 48 16.16 24.17 -18.15
CA ARG A 48 16.67 25.52 -17.91
C ARG A 48 17.45 26.08 -19.10
N ASP A 49 18.19 25.24 -19.82
CA ASP A 49 18.90 25.65 -21.04
C ASP A 49 17.94 26.07 -22.17
N GLY A 50 16.74 25.47 -22.22
CA GLY A 50 15.62 25.93 -23.04
C GLY A 50 15.73 25.56 -24.53
N ASP A 51 16.64 24.66 -24.89
CA ASP A 51 16.88 24.19 -26.27
C ASP A 51 16.29 22.79 -26.56
N LYS A 52 15.73 22.12 -25.54
CA LYS A 52 15.11 20.78 -25.65
C LYS A 52 13.62 20.80 -25.36
N CYS A 53 12.84 20.02 -26.11
CA CYS A 53 11.44 19.78 -25.82
C CYS A 53 11.25 18.55 -24.91
N VAL A 54 10.02 18.34 -24.40
CA VAL A 54 9.70 17.22 -23.50
C VAL A 54 10.14 15.88 -24.09
N THR A 55 9.88 15.62 -25.38
CA THR A 55 10.24 14.35 -26.02
C THR A 55 11.74 14.13 -26.12
N ASP A 56 12.53 15.20 -26.34
CA ASP A 56 13.99 15.09 -26.34
C ASP A 56 14.51 14.69 -24.95
N LEU A 57 13.93 15.27 -23.91
CA LEU A 57 14.32 14.99 -22.52
C LEU A 57 13.92 13.60 -22.06
N MET A 58 12.81 13.06 -22.56
CA MET A 58 12.41 11.66 -22.36
C MET A 58 13.47 10.69 -22.88
N ASP A 59 14.12 11.01 -24.01
CA ASP A 59 15.19 10.20 -24.57
C ASP A 59 16.54 10.45 -23.87
N ILE A 60 16.93 11.70 -23.68
CA ILE A 60 18.17 12.09 -22.99
C ILE A 60 18.25 11.47 -21.59
N GLY A 61 17.13 11.44 -20.85
CA GLY A 61 17.08 10.84 -19.52
C GLY A 61 17.52 9.38 -19.48
N LYS A 62 17.23 8.59 -20.54
CA LYS A 62 17.64 7.18 -20.65
C LYS A 62 19.11 6.99 -20.97
N GLN A 63 19.78 8.06 -21.41
CA GLN A 63 21.18 8.03 -21.78
C GLN A 63 22.10 8.40 -20.60
N LEU A 64 21.59 8.97 -19.50
CA LEU A 64 22.43 9.54 -18.45
C LEU A 64 23.26 8.48 -17.71
N LEU A 65 22.61 7.40 -17.25
CA LEU A 65 23.23 6.37 -16.43
C LEU A 65 23.07 5.00 -17.08
N GLY A 66 24.16 4.22 -17.08
CA GLY A 66 24.16 2.82 -17.49
C GLY A 66 24.28 1.87 -16.31
N ARG A 67 24.07 0.57 -16.56
CA ARG A 67 24.14 -0.50 -15.55
C ARG A 67 25.46 -0.53 -14.78
N ARG A 68 26.57 -0.15 -15.42
CA ARG A 68 27.89 -0.08 -14.77
C ARG A 68 28.01 1.09 -13.79
N GLN A 69 27.26 2.16 -13.98
CA GLN A 69 27.32 3.37 -13.13
C GLN A 69 26.36 3.33 -11.94
N VAL A 70 25.52 2.30 -11.83
CA VAL A 70 24.56 2.12 -10.73
C VAL A 70 24.77 0.79 -10.03
N LEU A 71 24.27 0.63 -8.81
CA LEU A 71 24.28 -0.65 -8.10
C LEU A 71 23.39 -1.69 -8.81
N PRO A 72 23.64 -3.00 -8.64
CA PRO A 72 22.92 -4.06 -9.37
C PRO A 72 21.40 -4.06 -9.19
N ALA A 73 20.89 -3.62 -8.03
CA ALA A 73 19.47 -3.53 -7.76
C ALA A 73 18.76 -2.38 -8.50
N VAL A 74 19.47 -1.32 -8.89
CA VAL A 74 18.85 -0.09 -9.43
C VAL A 74 18.04 -0.32 -10.71
N PRO A 75 18.51 -1.10 -11.71
CA PRO A 75 17.71 -1.42 -12.89
C PRO A 75 16.39 -2.13 -12.59
N HIS A 76 16.26 -2.79 -11.43
CA HIS A 76 15.04 -3.49 -11.00
C HIS A 76 14.11 -2.62 -10.15
N LEU A 77 14.66 -1.60 -9.48
CA LEU A 77 13.92 -0.68 -8.61
C LEU A 77 13.42 0.57 -9.34
N LEU A 78 14.11 0.97 -10.42
CA LEU A 78 13.94 2.27 -11.05
C LEU A 78 13.22 2.16 -12.40
N ASP A 79 11.90 2.00 -12.34
CA ASP A 79 11.05 1.94 -13.54
C ASP A 79 10.92 3.32 -14.22
N THR A 80 10.74 4.36 -13.41
CA THR A 80 10.55 5.72 -13.93
C THR A 80 11.20 6.79 -13.06
N VAL A 81 11.57 7.91 -13.67
CA VAL A 81 11.89 9.17 -12.97
C VAL A 81 10.99 10.25 -13.51
N GLN A 82 10.34 10.99 -12.62
CA GLN A 82 9.43 12.09 -12.96
C GLN A 82 9.90 13.39 -12.34
N VAL A 83 9.87 14.46 -13.14
CA VAL A 83 10.15 15.80 -12.62
C VAL A 83 9.41 16.85 -13.46
N GLU A 84 8.91 17.88 -12.78
CA GLU A 84 8.35 19.06 -13.44
C GLU A 84 9.36 20.21 -13.45
N GLY A 85 9.51 20.87 -14.59
CA GLY A 85 10.36 22.05 -14.72
C GLY A 85 9.70 23.13 -15.57
N THR A 86 10.20 24.36 -15.46
CA THR A 86 9.70 25.53 -16.19
C THR A 86 10.40 25.66 -17.53
N PHE A 87 9.77 25.16 -18.59
CA PHE A 87 10.21 25.39 -19.96
C PHE A 87 9.94 26.85 -20.37
N LEU A 88 10.44 27.25 -21.55
CA LEU A 88 10.12 28.56 -22.14
C LEU A 88 8.61 28.81 -22.31
N ASP A 89 7.83 27.74 -22.45
CA ASP A 89 6.38 27.76 -22.59
C ASP A 89 5.63 27.32 -21.31
N GLY A 90 6.29 27.42 -20.15
CA GLY A 90 5.72 27.15 -18.83
C GLY A 90 6.02 25.74 -18.29
N THR A 91 5.42 25.42 -17.15
CA THR A 91 5.70 24.15 -16.44
C THR A 91 5.19 22.94 -17.23
N LYS A 92 6.05 21.92 -17.39
CA LYS A 92 5.68 20.61 -17.95
C LYS A 92 6.25 19.48 -17.10
N LEU A 93 5.54 18.36 -17.09
CA LEU A 93 6.02 17.09 -16.56
C LEU A 93 6.87 16.37 -17.61
N VAL A 94 8.03 15.88 -17.19
CA VAL A 94 8.84 14.93 -17.97
C VAL A 94 8.88 13.61 -17.20
N THR A 95 8.57 12.52 -17.90
CA THR A 95 8.68 11.14 -17.35
C THR A 95 9.70 10.37 -18.15
N ILE A 96 10.75 9.91 -17.48
CA ILE A 96 11.77 9.04 -18.05
C ILE A 96 11.39 7.60 -17.72
N HIS A 97 11.04 6.81 -18.73
CA HIS A 97 10.74 5.38 -18.58
C HIS A 97 11.99 4.55 -18.80
N ASP A 98 12.22 3.53 -17.97
CA ASP A 98 13.37 2.64 -18.03
C ASP A 98 14.70 3.42 -18.14
N PRO A 99 15.01 4.32 -17.18
CA PRO A 99 16.14 5.23 -17.29
C PRO A 99 17.50 4.51 -17.39
N ILE A 100 17.61 3.26 -16.90
CA ILE A 100 18.84 2.46 -16.99
C ILE A 100 18.77 1.52 -18.20
N ALA A 101 18.81 2.10 -19.40
CA ALA A 101 18.57 1.39 -20.66
C ALA A 101 19.84 0.84 -21.36
N SER A 102 21.03 1.13 -20.83
CA SER A 102 22.30 0.80 -21.48
C SER A 102 23.36 0.27 -20.51
N GLU A 103 24.42 -0.36 -21.03
CA GLU A 103 25.55 -0.82 -20.20
C GLU A 103 26.36 0.36 -19.63
N ASN A 104 26.58 1.39 -20.43
CA ASN A 104 27.28 2.61 -20.03
C ASN A 104 26.45 3.84 -20.43
N GLY A 105 26.23 4.74 -19.49
CA GLY A 105 25.61 6.03 -19.75
C GLY A 105 26.56 7.01 -20.45
N ASN A 106 25.98 8.06 -21.02
CA ASN A 106 26.66 9.24 -21.50
C ASN A 106 27.01 10.16 -20.32
N LEU A 107 28.20 9.94 -19.76
CA LEU A 107 28.63 10.65 -18.55
C LEU A 107 28.86 12.14 -18.75
N GLN A 108 29.03 12.59 -19.99
CA GLN A 108 29.06 14.01 -20.31
C GLN A 108 27.68 14.65 -20.12
N LEU A 109 26.61 13.96 -20.56
CA LEU A 109 25.23 14.39 -20.29
C LEU A 109 24.87 14.27 -18.81
N ALA A 110 25.35 13.22 -18.12
CA ALA A 110 25.07 13.03 -16.68
C ALA A 110 25.73 14.09 -15.78
N LEU A 111 26.82 14.70 -16.25
CA LEU A 111 27.59 15.72 -15.56
C LEU A 111 27.39 17.13 -16.17
N HIS A 112 26.40 17.30 -17.03
CA HIS A 112 26.09 18.58 -17.65
C HIS A 112 25.78 19.65 -16.60
N GLY A 113 26.27 20.87 -16.82
CA GLY A 113 26.15 22.00 -15.89
C GLY A 113 26.95 21.88 -14.58
N SER A 114 27.52 20.70 -14.26
CA SER A 114 28.20 20.46 -12.96
C SER A 114 29.64 21.00 -12.92
N PHE A 115 30.27 21.19 -14.08
CA PHE A 115 31.69 21.51 -14.24
C PHE A 115 32.66 20.49 -13.60
N LEU A 116 32.18 19.29 -13.28
CA LEU A 116 33.01 18.19 -12.80
C LEU A 116 33.73 17.49 -13.96
N PRO A 117 34.93 16.93 -13.74
CA PRO A 117 35.61 16.14 -14.75
C PRO A 117 34.81 14.86 -15.05
N VAL A 118 34.70 14.52 -16.33
CA VAL A 118 34.06 13.27 -16.76
C VAL A 118 35.00 12.10 -16.45
N PRO A 119 34.60 11.13 -15.61
CA PRO A 119 35.43 9.99 -15.27
C PRO A 119 35.52 9.02 -16.45
N SER A 120 36.61 8.26 -16.51
CA SER A 120 36.76 7.18 -17.48
C SER A 120 35.93 5.96 -17.08
N LEU A 121 35.41 5.23 -18.07
CA LEU A 121 34.47 4.11 -17.85
C LEU A 121 35.10 2.91 -17.13
N ASP A 122 36.42 2.78 -17.12
CA ASP A 122 37.17 1.75 -16.38
C ASP A 122 37.09 1.94 -14.86
N MET A 123 36.76 3.14 -14.37
CA MET A 123 36.56 3.40 -12.93
C MET A 123 35.35 2.63 -12.35
N PHE A 124 34.40 2.24 -13.20
CA PHE A 124 33.18 1.55 -12.79
C PHE A 124 33.34 0.03 -12.91
N VAL A 125 33.96 -0.57 -11.91
CA VAL A 125 34.12 -2.03 -11.79
C VAL A 125 33.04 -2.56 -10.86
N GLY A 126 32.32 -3.59 -11.27
CA GLY A 126 31.25 -4.14 -10.45
C GLY A 126 30.67 -5.43 -10.98
N ASN A 127 30.25 -6.29 -10.05
CA ASN A 127 29.59 -7.54 -10.36
C ASN A 127 28.12 -7.31 -10.72
N VAL A 128 27.58 -8.23 -11.53
CA VAL A 128 26.14 -8.46 -11.70
C VAL A 128 25.69 -9.31 -10.51
N SER A 129 24.59 -8.93 -9.87
CA SER A 129 23.87 -9.81 -8.94
C SER A 129 22.49 -10.06 -9.55
N ASP A 130 22.00 -11.29 -9.43
CA ASP A 130 20.66 -11.69 -9.86
C ASP A 130 19.61 -11.46 -8.76
N ASP A 131 20.03 -10.87 -7.63
CA ASP A 131 19.19 -10.60 -6.47
C ASP A 131 18.27 -9.40 -6.73
N ILE A 132 17.02 -9.68 -7.04
CA ILE A 132 15.99 -8.65 -7.29
C ILE A 132 15.29 -8.32 -5.96
N PRO A 133 15.34 -7.07 -5.45
CA PRO A 133 14.58 -6.71 -4.27
C PRO A 133 13.08 -6.80 -4.54
N GLY A 134 12.30 -7.34 -3.59
CA GLY A 134 10.85 -7.49 -3.77
C GLY A 134 10.43 -8.57 -4.78
N GLN A 135 11.37 -9.42 -5.23
CA GLN A 135 11.09 -10.45 -6.23
C GLN A 135 9.89 -11.34 -5.85
N LEU A 136 9.04 -11.61 -6.85
CA LEU A 136 7.98 -12.60 -6.74
C LEU A 136 8.44 -13.95 -7.31
N ILE A 137 8.16 -15.03 -6.57
CA ILE A 137 8.32 -16.41 -7.02
C ILE A 137 6.94 -17.05 -7.07
N PHE A 138 6.52 -17.47 -8.26
CA PHE A 138 5.17 -17.95 -8.47
C PHE A 138 5.01 -19.45 -8.18
N GLY A 139 3.85 -19.81 -7.65
CA GLY A 139 3.42 -21.22 -7.58
C GLY A 139 3.20 -21.85 -8.97
N SER A 140 2.83 -23.13 -9.00
CA SER A 140 2.55 -23.84 -10.25
C SER A 140 1.12 -23.62 -10.76
N GLY A 141 0.94 -23.65 -12.09
CA GLY A 141 -0.37 -23.64 -12.75
C GLY A 141 -0.92 -22.25 -13.06
N ASN A 142 -2.08 -22.23 -13.74
CA ASN A 142 -2.82 -21.01 -14.07
C ASN A 142 -3.99 -20.82 -13.10
N ILE A 143 -4.43 -19.58 -12.93
CA ILE A 143 -5.58 -19.21 -12.13
C ILE A 143 -6.81 -19.17 -13.04
N ALA A 144 -7.83 -19.97 -12.72
CA ALA A 144 -9.11 -19.93 -13.39
C ALA A 144 -10.04 -18.91 -12.71
N LEU A 145 -10.62 -18.03 -13.50
CA LEU A 145 -11.49 -16.95 -13.01
C LEU A 145 -12.96 -17.38 -13.05
N ASN A 146 -13.75 -16.83 -12.12
CA ASN A 146 -15.21 -16.90 -12.10
C ASN A 146 -15.77 -18.33 -12.15
N LEU A 147 -15.09 -19.29 -11.50
CA LEU A 147 -15.44 -20.72 -11.52
C LEU A 147 -16.85 -21.00 -10.98
N GLY A 148 -17.50 -22.04 -11.53
CA GLY A 148 -18.83 -22.49 -11.10
C GLY A 148 -20.00 -21.60 -11.53
N ARG A 149 -19.76 -20.61 -12.41
CA ARG A 149 -20.78 -19.66 -12.87
C ARG A 149 -21.36 -20.08 -14.20
N LYS A 150 -22.66 -19.81 -14.39
CA LYS A 150 -23.31 -19.96 -15.71
C LYS A 150 -22.63 -19.02 -16.68
N SER A 151 -22.42 -19.48 -17.91
CA SER A 151 -21.68 -18.74 -18.92
C SER A 151 -22.31 -18.87 -20.29
N ILE A 152 -22.15 -17.82 -21.10
CA ILE A 152 -22.65 -17.76 -22.46
C ILE A 152 -21.70 -16.95 -23.34
N ILE A 153 -21.54 -17.40 -24.58
CA ILE A 153 -20.81 -16.67 -25.62
C ILE A 153 -21.80 -15.92 -26.52
N LEU A 154 -21.64 -14.60 -26.64
CA LEU A 154 -22.48 -13.73 -27.46
C LEU A 154 -21.66 -12.97 -28.50
N LYS A 155 -22.21 -12.81 -29.71
CA LYS A 155 -21.70 -11.85 -30.68
C LYS A 155 -22.28 -10.47 -30.40
N VAL A 156 -21.42 -9.47 -30.27
CA VAL A 156 -21.77 -8.08 -29.96
C VAL A 156 -21.27 -7.18 -31.07
N VAL A 157 -22.16 -6.36 -31.64
CA VAL A 157 -21.84 -5.45 -32.75
C VAL A 157 -22.03 -4.00 -32.30
N ASN A 158 -21.00 -3.17 -32.48
CA ASN A 158 -21.10 -1.73 -32.25
C ASN A 158 -21.64 -1.03 -33.49
N LYS A 159 -22.86 -0.50 -33.38
CA LYS A 159 -23.50 0.33 -34.43
C LYS A 159 -23.40 1.83 -34.18
N ALA A 160 -22.64 2.25 -33.17
CA ALA A 160 -22.35 3.67 -32.95
C ALA A 160 -21.28 4.16 -33.94
N ASP A 161 -21.20 5.48 -34.05
CA ASP A 161 -20.15 6.24 -34.72
C ASP A 161 -18.93 6.51 -33.80
N ARG A 162 -18.95 5.98 -32.57
CA ARG A 162 -17.93 6.18 -31.54
C ARG A 162 -17.49 4.86 -30.90
N PRO A 163 -16.26 4.80 -30.37
CA PRO A 163 -15.80 3.64 -29.61
C PRO A 163 -16.63 3.46 -28.33
N ILE A 164 -16.92 2.21 -27.99
CA ILE A 164 -17.61 1.82 -26.76
C ILE A 164 -16.70 0.84 -26.02
N GLN A 165 -16.54 1.02 -24.71
CA GLN A 165 -15.71 0.15 -23.89
C GLN A 165 -16.51 -0.29 -22.66
N VAL A 166 -16.55 -1.61 -22.41
CA VAL A 166 -17.36 -2.21 -21.35
C VAL A 166 -16.44 -2.92 -20.36
N GLY A 167 -16.51 -2.52 -19.08
CA GLY A 167 -15.71 -3.08 -17.99
C GLY A 167 -16.20 -4.45 -17.51
N SER A 168 -15.30 -5.22 -16.91
CA SER A 168 -15.51 -6.59 -16.40
C SER A 168 -16.80 -6.79 -15.59
N HIS A 169 -17.11 -5.86 -14.69
CA HIS A 169 -18.21 -5.99 -13.72
C HIS A 169 -19.48 -5.22 -14.09
N TYR A 170 -19.52 -4.61 -15.28
CA TYR A 170 -20.71 -3.90 -15.73
C TYR A 170 -21.82 -4.89 -16.11
N HIS A 171 -23.04 -4.64 -15.63
CA HIS A 171 -24.23 -5.43 -15.96
C HIS A 171 -24.46 -5.40 -17.47
N PHE A 172 -24.29 -6.54 -18.15
CA PHE A 172 -24.13 -6.51 -19.61
C PHE A 172 -25.42 -6.10 -20.34
N ILE A 173 -26.59 -6.38 -19.75
CA ILE A 173 -27.89 -5.89 -20.26
C ILE A 173 -28.03 -4.37 -20.20
N GLU A 174 -27.26 -3.69 -19.35
CA GLU A 174 -27.32 -2.24 -19.15
C GLU A 174 -26.39 -1.46 -20.10
N VAL A 175 -25.65 -2.14 -20.99
CA VAL A 175 -24.62 -1.47 -21.81
C VAL A 175 -25.28 -0.57 -22.85
N ASN A 176 -24.47 0.35 -23.37
CA ASN A 176 -24.84 1.36 -24.36
C ASN A 176 -25.84 0.82 -25.42
N PRO A 177 -26.93 1.55 -25.72
CA PRO A 177 -27.98 1.11 -26.64
C PRO A 177 -27.48 0.82 -28.06
N TYR A 178 -26.34 1.36 -28.49
CA TYR A 178 -25.75 1.10 -29.80
C TYR A 178 -24.98 -0.22 -29.90
N LEU A 179 -24.80 -0.95 -28.79
CA LEU A 179 -24.33 -2.33 -28.84
C LEU A 179 -25.51 -3.25 -29.09
N HIS A 180 -25.46 -3.97 -30.22
CA HIS A 180 -26.47 -4.94 -30.66
C HIS A 180 -26.00 -6.36 -30.36
N PHE A 181 -26.77 -7.07 -29.55
CA PHE A 181 -26.57 -8.46 -29.15
C PHE A 181 -27.86 -9.01 -28.52
N ASP A 182 -27.86 -10.26 -28.08
CA ASP A 182 -29.02 -10.89 -27.42
C ASP A 182 -29.12 -10.39 -25.96
N ARG A 183 -29.98 -9.38 -25.72
CA ARG A 183 -30.13 -8.78 -24.39
C ARG A 183 -30.81 -9.72 -23.41
N LYS A 184 -31.73 -10.54 -23.90
CA LYS A 184 -32.44 -11.56 -23.11
C LYS A 184 -31.42 -12.50 -22.45
N LYS A 185 -30.45 -12.98 -23.21
CA LYS A 185 -29.43 -13.90 -22.71
C LYS A 185 -28.30 -13.23 -21.91
N SER A 186 -28.16 -11.91 -22.02
CA SER A 186 -27.23 -11.13 -21.16
C SER A 186 -27.81 -10.76 -19.79
N TYR A 187 -29.08 -11.04 -19.55
CA TYR A 187 -29.76 -10.68 -18.30
C TYR A 187 -29.09 -11.37 -17.11
N GLY A 188 -28.63 -10.58 -16.13
CA GLY A 188 -27.89 -11.11 -14.98
C GLY A 188 -26.46 -11.56 -15.28
N MET A 189 -25.89 -11.13 -16.41
CA MET A 189 -24.55 -11.51 -16.85
C MET A 189 -23.61 -10.31 -16.87
N ARG A 190 -22.31 -10.57 -16.76
CA ARG A 190 -21.20 -9.63 -16.92
C ARG A 190 -20.07 -10.26 -17.74
N LEU A 191 -19.09 -9.49 -18.19
CA LEU A 191 -17.96 -10.02 -18.96
C LEU A 191 -17.12 -11.00 -18.13
N ASN A 192 -16.75 -12.13 -18.72
CA ASN A 192 -15.83 -13.11 -18.13
C ASN A 192 -14.38 -12.78 -18.51
N ILE A 193 -13.88 -11.67 -17.98
CA ILE A 193 -12.51 -11.17 -18.21
C ILE A 193 -11.89 -10.82 -16.85
N PRO A 194 -10.56 -10.63 -16.77
CA PRO A 194 -9.91 -10.25 -15.52
C PRO A 194 -10.55 -9.01 -14.89
N ALA A 195 -10.74 -9.04 -13.57
CA ALA A 195 -11.29 -7.93 -12.80
C ALA A 195 -10.55 -6.61 -13.11
N GLY A 196 -11.31 -5.53 -13.30
CA GLY A 196 -10.75 -4.23 -13.67
C GLY A 196 -10.41 -4.03 -15.15
N THR A 197 -10.38 -5.08 -15.97
CA THR A 197 -10.19 -4.94 -17.43
C THR A 197 -11.49 -4.62 -18.15
N ALA A 198 -11.40 -4.33 -19.45
CA ALA A 198 -12.54 -3.99 -20.30
C ALA A 198 -12.39 -4.55 -21.71
N THR A 199 -13.52 -4.77 -22.38
CA THR A 199 -13.56 -5.04 -23.82
C THR A 199 -13.94 -3.78 -24.57
N ARG A 200 -13.10 -3.38 -25.53
CA ARG A 200 -13.32 -2.22 -26.40
C ARG A 200 -13.94 -2.64 -27.73
N PHE A 201 -14.86 -1.85 -28.25
CA PHE A 201 -15.55 -2.02 -29.53
C PHE A 201 -15.39 -0.73 -30.33
N GLU A 202 -14.62 -0.76 -31.42
CA GLU A 202 -14.55 0.39 -32.34
C GLU A 202 -15.86 0.52 -33.16
N PRO A 203 -16.13 1.68 -33.78
CA PRO A 203 -17.30 1.83 -34.65
C PRO A 203 -17.37 0.75 -35.74
N GLY A 204 -18.48 0.01 -35.80
CA GLY A 204 -18.69 -1.08 -36.75
C GLY A 204 -18.10 -2.44 -36.33
N ASP A 205 -17.33 -2.50 -35.24
CA ASP A 205 -16.74 -3.75 -34.76
C ASP A 205 -17.81 -4.79 -34.38
N ALA A 206 -17.52 -6.05 -34.69
CA ALA A 206 -18.23 -7.21 -34.16
C ALA A 206 -17.26 -8.10 -33.40
N LYS A 207 -17.49 -8.30 -32.09
CA LYS A 207 -16.66 -9.18 -31.26
C LYS A 207 -17.50 -10.25 -30.59
N VAL A 208 -16.92 -11.43 -30.45
CA VAL A 208 -17.49 -12.51 -29.66
C VAL A 208 -16.99 -12.35 -28.24
N VAL A 209 -17.90 -12.22 -27.28
CA VAL A 209 -17.57 -12.06 -25.86
C VAL A 209 -18.11 -13.22 -25.06
N ASN A 210 -17.34 -13.60 -24.04
CA ASN A 210 -17.76 -14.57 -23.05
C ASN A 210 -18.33 -13.84 -21.83
N LEU A 211 -19.54 -14.20 -21.43
CA LEU A 211 -20.21 -13.65 -20.26
C LEU A 211 -20.35 -14.71 -19.17
N VAL A 212 -20.40 -14.27 -17.92
CA VAL A 212 -20.68 -15.08 -16.73
C VAL A 212 -21.78 -14.45 -15.90
N SER A 213 -22.58 -15.27 -15.22
CA SER A 213 -23.60 -14.77 -14.30
C SER A 213 -22.99 -13.98 -13.14
N ILE A 214 -23.67 -12.93 -12.68
CA ILE A 214 -23.34 -12.29 -11.40
C ILE A 214 -23.49 -13.29 -10.24
N GLY A 215 -22.66 -13.13 -9.21
CA GLY A 215 -22.70 -13.89 -7.96
C GLY A 215 -23.60 -13.26 -6.91
N GLY A 216 -23.40 -13.65 -5.66
CA GLY A 216 -24.05 -13.06 -4.48
C GLY A 216 -25.57 -13.21 -4.50
N LYS A 217 -26.27 -12.16 -4.09
CA LYS A 217 -27.75 -12.10 -4.07
C LYS A 217 -28.38 -11.97 -5.46
N LYS A 218 -27.57 -11.77 -6.49
CA LYS A 218 -27.98 -11.61 -7.89
C LYS A 218 -28.98 -10.48 -8.06
N VAL A 219 -28.58 -9.28 -7.67
CA VAL A 219 -29.39 -8.06 -7.78
C VAL A 219 -28.69 -7.09 -8.73
N ILE A 220 -29.42 -6.64 -9.76
CA ILE A 220 -28.94 -5.64 -10.71
C ILE A 220 -29.34 -4.26 -10.21
N ARG A 221 -28.40 -3.31 -10.26
CA ARG A 221 -28.62 -1.90 -9.91
C ARG A 221 -27.78 -1.00 -10.79
N GLY A 222 -28.19 0.26 -10.93
CA GLY A 222 -27.44 1.29 -11.66
C GLY A 222 -27.53 1.12 -13.19
N GLY A 223 -26.48 1.52 -13.90
CA GLY A 223 -26.43 1.45 -15.36
C GLY A 223 -27.45 2.37 -16.03
N ASN A 224 -28.27 1.83 -16.93
CA ASN A 224 -29.37 2.56 -17.57
C ASN A 224 -30.72 2.30 -16.89
N ALA A 225 -30.76 1.55 -15.80
CA ALA A 225 -31.97 1.09 -15.14
C ALA A 225 -32.95 0.42 -16.13
N ILE A 226 -32.44 -0.42 -17.03
CA ILE A 226 -33.28 -1.34 -17.82
C ILE A 226 -33.83 -2.44 -16.91
N VAL A 227 -33.01 -2.89 -15.96
CA VAL A 227 -33.41 -3.75 -14.85
C VAL A 227 -32.84 -3.19 -13.55
N ASP A 228 -33.71 -2.94 -12.58
CA ASP A 228 -33.33 -2.67 -11.21
C ASP A 228 -34.08 -3.64 -10.29
N GLY A 229 -33.31 -4.44 -9.53
CA GLY A 229 -33.86 -5.47 -8.65
C GLY A 229 -33.20 -6.84 -8.80
N ALA A 230 -33.71 -7.79 -8.02
CA ALA A 230 -33.24 -9.17 -8.05
C ALA A 230 -33.52 -9.80 -9.42
N ILE A 231 -32.63 -10.69 -9.88
CA ILE A 231 -32.93 -11.50 -11.05
C ILE A 231 -34.26 -12.23 -10.82
N ASP A 232 -35.11 -12.24 -11.85
CA ASP A 232 -36.45 -12.82 -11.85
C ASP A 232 -37.51 -12.07 -11.00
N SER A 233 -37.19 -10.91 -10.40
CA SER A 233 -38.19 -10.09 -9.70
C SER A 233 -39.15 -9.36 -10.65
N VAL A 234 -38.72 -9.14 -11.90
CA VAL A 234 -39.52 -8.55 -12.97
C VAL A 234 -39.68 -9.59 -14.07
N PRO A 235 -40.90 -9.81 -14.61
CA PRO A 235 -41.08 -10.71 -15.74
C PRO A 235 -40.17 -10.32 -16.90
N LEU A 236 -39.40 -11.26 -17.42
CA LEU A 236 -38.44 -11.02 -18.51
C LEU A 236 -39.08 -10.38 -19.75
N GLN A 237 -40.36 -10.64 -19.98
CA GLN A 237 -41.14 -10.00 -21.04
C GLN A 237 -41.19 -8.47 -20.87
N ASN A 238 -41.42 -7.97 -19.66
CA ASN A 238 -41.47 -6.54 -19.36
C ASN A 238 -40.09 -5.89 -19.53
N VAL A 239 -39.01 -6.61 -19.17
CA VAL A 239 -37.64 -6.15 -19.39
C VAL A 239 -37.36 -5.97 -20.87
N LEU A 240 -37.77 -6.94 -21.70
CA LEU A 240 -37.60 -6.85 -23.15
C LEU A 240 -38.48 -5.76 -23.77
N GLU A 241 -39.69 -5.56 -23.25
CA GLU A 241 -40.54 -4.42 -23.64
C GLU A 241 -39.86 -3.08 -23.36
N ASP A 242 -39.19 -2.91 -22.22
CA ASP A 242 -38.43 -1.68 -21.91
C ASP A 242 -37.20 -1.52 -22.83
N VAL A 243 -36.44 -2.60 -23.06
CA VAL A 243 -35.34 -2.63 -24.04
C VAL A 243 -35.81 -2.15 -25.42
N HIS A 244 -36.95 -2.65 -25.88
CA HIS A 244 -37.53 -2.25 -27.16
C HIS A 244 -38.05 -0.81 -27.14
N ALA A 245 -38.79 -0.41 -26.09
CA ALA A 245 -39.35 0.94 -25.96
C ALA A 245 -38.26 2.01 -25.93
N ARG A 246 -37.16 1.75 -25.23
CA ARG A 246 -36.01 2.65 -25.09
C ARG A 246 -34.95 2.47 -26.19
N ARG A 247 -35.23 1.61 -27.18
CA ARG A 247 -34.41 1.40 -28.39
C ARG A 247 -32.98 0.92 -28.08
N PHE A 248 -32.84 0.08 -27.08
CA PHE A 248 -31.58 -0.60 -26.83
C PHE A 248 -31.39 -1.71 -27.86
N GLY A 249 -30.21 -1.76 -28.49
CA GLY A 249 -29.88 -2.72 -29.53
C GLY A 249 -30.06 -4.15 -29.03
N ASN A 250 -31.02 -4.85 -29.62
CA ASN A 250 -31.32 -6.26 -29.35
C ASN A 250 -31.33 -7.04 -30.66
N VAL A 251 -30.68 -8.21 -30.67
CA VAL A 251 -30.66 -9.16 -31.79
C VAL A 251 -30.66 -10.56 -31.20
N ASP A 252 -31.73 -11.31 -31.41
CA ASP A 252 -31.85 -12.70 -30.97
C ASP A 252 -30.77 -13.59 -31.60
N GLN A 253 -30.17 -14.46 -30.80
CA GLN A 253 -29.13 -15.39 -31.26
C GLN A 253 -29.47 -16.82 -30.78
N SER A 254 -30.01 -17.65 -31.68
CA SER A 254 -30.52 -18.99 -31.38
C SER A 254 -29.42 -20.01 -31.06
N ASP A 255 -28.24 -19.88 -31.70
CA ASP A 255 -27.19 -20.92 -31.71
C ASP A 255 -26.01 -20.59 -30.78
N ASN A 256 -26.28 -19.93 -29.65
CA ASN A 256 -25.22 -19.55 -28.72
C ASN A 256 -24.74 -20.74 -27.89
N SER A 257 -23.43 -20.79 -27.66
CA SER A 257 -22.84 -21.74 -26.72
C SER A 257 -23.10 -21.27 -25.28
N GLU A 258 -23.80 -22.10 -24.52
CA GLU A 258 -24.14 -21.89 -23.09
C GLU A 258 -23.52 -23.02 -22.26
N GLY A 259 -23.09 -22.72 -21.04
CA GLY A 259 -22.48 -23.71 -20.16
C GLY A 259 -22.12 -23.16 -18.79
N VAL A 260 -21.10 -23.76 -18.17
CA VAL A 260 -20.60 -23.39 -16.84
C VAL A 260 -19.08 -23.29 -16.89
N THR A 261 -18.52 -22.32 -16.16
CA THR A 261 -17.07 -22.20 -15.97
C THR A 261 -16.55 -23.32 -15.07
N GLY A 262 -15.45 -23.95 -15.46
CA GLY A 262 -14.88 -25.13 -14.82
C GLY A 262 -13.61 -25.62 -15.51
N ASP A 263 -13.05 -26.72 -15.02
CA ASP A 263 -11.84 -27.30 -15.59
C ASP A 263 -12.07 -27.74 -17.06
N ASN A 264 -11.14 -27.36 -17.95
CA ASN A 264 -11.19 -27.64 -19.40
C ASN A 264 -12.47 -27.15 -20.12
N SER A 265 -13.18 -26.19 -19.53
CA SER A 265 -14.34 -25.57 -20.17
C SER A 265 -13.91 -24.46 -21.12
N VAL A 266 -14.48 -24.45 -22.33
CA VAL A 266 -14.28 -23.35 -23.31
C VAL A 266 -14.77 -22.00 -22.79
N PHE A 267 -15.58 -22.02 -21.73
CA PHE A 267 -16.11 -20.84 -21.06
C PHE A 267 -15.19 -20.29 -19.97
N THR A 268 -14.14 -21.01 -19.58
CA THR A 268 -13.27 -20.59 -18.48
C THR A 268 -12.20 -19.62 -18.96
N THR A 269 -12.13 -18.46 -18.32
CA THR A 269 -11.03 -17.51 -18.51
C THR A 269 -9.92 -17.87 -17.54
N VAL A 270 -8.71 -18.06 -18.05
CA VAL A 270 -7.52 -18.41 -17.26
C VAL A 270 -6.47 -17.31 -17.35
N MET A 271 -5.70 -17.17 -16.29
CA MET A 271 -4.62 -16.18 -16.18
C MET A 271 -3.35 -16.83 -15.63
N SER A 272 -2.17 -16.43 -16.12
CA SER A 272 -0.93 -16.86 -15.47
C SER A 272 -0.81 -16.20 -14.09
N ARG A 273 -0.09 -16.84 -13.17
CA ARG A 273 0.17 -16.28 -11.83
C ARG A 273 0.93 -14.96 -11.90
N GLU A 274 1.87 -14.84 -12.83
CA GLU A 274 2.60 -13.59 -13.06
C GLU A 274 1.66 -12.45 -13.47
N ALA A 275 0.77 -12.68 -14.45
CA ALA A 275 -0.20 -11.68 -14.86
C ALA A 275 -1.17 -11.33 -13.72
N TYR A 276 -1.52 -12.30 -12.88
CA TYR A 276 -2.35 -12.08 -11.69
C TYR A 276 -1.66 -11.21 -10.66
N ALA A 277 -0.42 -11.54 -10.32
CA ALA A 277 0.35 -10.78 -9.34
C ALA A 277 0.62 -9.34 -9.80
N ASN A 278 0.90 -9.14 -11.08
CA ASN A 278 1.09 -7.80 -11.66
C ASN A 278 -0.19 -6.94 -11.62
N MET A 279 -1.37 -7.56 -11.53
CA MET A 279 -2.65 -6.85 -11.49
C MET A 279 -3.23 -6.68 -10.08
N TYR A 280 -3.08 -7.70 -9.23
CA TYR A 280 -3.78 -7.80 -7.95
C TYR A 280 -2.87 -8.14 -6.76
N GLY A 281 -1.55 -8.25 -6.97
CA GLY A 281 -0.62 -8.80 -5.99
C GLY A 281 -0.60 -10.34 -5.95
N PRO A 282 0.45 -10.94 -5.36
CA PRO A 282 0.63 -12.39 -5.31
C PRO A 282 -0.50 -13.09 -4.54
N THR A 283 -0.79 -14.34 -4.87
CA THR A 283 -1.85 -15.13 -4.20
C THR A 283 -1.30 -16.43 -3.61
N THR A 284 -2.14 -17.21 -2.92
CA THR A 284 -1.76 -18.44 -2.19
C THR A 284 -0.68 -19.26 -2.89
N GLY A 285 0.42 -19.55 -2.20
CA GLY A 285 1.58 -20.32 -2.69
C GLY A 285 2.62 -19.52 -3.47
N ASP A 286 2.35 -18.26 -3.84
CA ASP A 286 3.40 -17.34 -4.31
C ASP A 286 4.26 -16.88 -3.13
N LYS A 287 5.49 -16.46 -3.41
CA LYS A 287 6.42 -15.89 -2.44
C LYS A 287 6.86 -14.50 -2.86
N VAL A 288 7.06 -13.63 -1.87
CA VAL A 288 7.67 -12.31 -2.04
C VAL A 288 8.96 -12.19 -1.23
N ARG A 289 10.04 -11.73 -1.86
CA ARG A 289 11.29 -11.39 -1.16
C ARG A 289 11.10 -10.11 -0.36
N LEU A 290 11.48 -10.09 0.91
CA LEU A 290 11.33 -8.90 1.75
C LEU A 290 12.49 -7.94 1.51
N GLY A 291 12.23 -6.87 0.76
CA GLY A 291 13.26 -5.90 0.36
C GLY A 291 14.41 -6.60 -0.38
N ASP A 292 15.64 -6.28 0.00
CA ASP A 292 16.89 -6.88 -0.48
C ASP A 292 17.45 -7.93 0.51
N THR A 293 16.61 -8.49 1.38
CA THR A 293 17.00 -9.53 2.35
C THR A 293 16.92 -10.94 1.76
N GLU A 294 17.42 -11.94 2.49
CA GLU A 294 17.30 -13.36 2.11
C GLU A 294 15.97 -14.00 2.60
N LEU A 295 15.01 -13.18 3.05
CA LEU A 295 13.72 -13.65 3.55
C LEU A 295 12.67 -13.68 2.44
N TYR A 296 11.94 -14.80 2.34
CA TYR A 296 10.84 -14.99 1.41
C TYR A 296 9.56 -15.31 2.17
N ALA A 297 8.56 -14.45 2.05
CA ALA A 297 7.23 -14.61 2.64
C ALA A 297 6.31 -15.35 1.65
N GLU A 298 5.82 -16.54 2.02
CA GLU A 298 4.84 -17.29 1.24
C GLU A 298 3.42 -16.88 1.61
N ILE A 299 2.56 -16.65 0.62
CA ILE A 299 1.14 -16.36 0.86
C ILE A 299 0.44 -17.66 1.29
N GLU A 300 0.07 -17.75 2.56
CA GLU A 300 -0.52 -18.95 3.17
C GLU A 300 -2.00 -19.12 2.78
N ARG A 301 -2.69 -18.00 2.56
CA ARG A 301 -4.12 -17.96 2.18
C ARG A 301 -4.45 -16.70 1.41
N ASP A 302 -5.42 -16.78 0.51
CA ASP A 302 -6.07 -15.65 -0.15
C ASP A 302 -7.59 -15.71 0.09
N PHE A 303 -8.17 -14.61 0.53
CA PHE A 303 -9.62 -14.48 0.74
C PHE A 303 -10.39 -14.12 -0.52
N SER A 304 -9.68 -13.77 -1.59
CA SER A 304 -10.29 -13.37 -2.86
C SER A 304 -11.07 -14.52 -3.50
N VAL A 305 -12.15 -14.17 -4.19
CA VAL A 305 -12.81 -15.06 -5.16
C VAL A 305 -12.31 -14.67 -6.54
N TYR A 306 -11.51 -15.52 -7.17
CA TYR A 306 -10.78 -15.15 -8.38
C TYR A 306 -11.70 -14.68 -9.51
N GLY A 307 -11.50 -13.43 -9.96
CA GLY A 307 -12.34 -12.73 -10.93
C GLY A 307 -13.33 -11.72 -10.34
N ASP A 308 -13.46 -11.65 -9.01
CA ASP A 308 -14.23 -10.65 -8.25
C ASP A 308 -13.32 -9.76 -7.36
N GLU A 309 -12.05 -9.58 -7.75
CA GLU A 309 -11.10 -8.69 -7.06
C GLU A 309 -11.60 -7.24 -7.03
N CYS A 310 -11.46 -6.59 -5.88
CA CYS A 310 -11.85 -5.19 -5.70
C CYS A 310 -10.77 -4.27 -6.28
N VAL A 311 -10.98 -3.75 -7.48
CA VAL A 311 -10.03 -2.82 -8.13
C VAL A 311 -10.72 -1.50 -8.48
N PHE A 312 -10.15 -0.39 -8.02
CA PHE A 312 -10.67 0.96 -8.25
C PHE A 312 -10.07 1.64 -9.49
N GLY A 313 -10.89 2.45 -10.18
CA GLY A 313 -10.49 3.35 -11.27
C GLY A 313 -11.43 3.32 -12.48
N GLY A 314 -11.08 4.10 -13.51
CA GLY A 314 -11.91 4.29 -14.70
C GLY A 314 -12.26 2.98 -15.40
N GLY A 315 -13.56 2.63 -15.43
CA GLY A 315 -14.05 1.41 -16.08
C GLY A 315 -13.78 0.10 -15.32
N LYS A 316 -13.26 0.16 -14.08
CA LYS A 316 -12.89 -1.02 -13.28
C LYS A 316 -14.09 -1.55 -12.46
N VAL A 317 -13.81 -2.18 -11.31
CA VAL A 317 -14.78 -2.99 -10.54
C VAL A 317 -15.58 -2.13 -9.56
N LEU A 318 -14.90 -1.29 -8.77
CA LEU A 318 -15.52 -0.48 -7.72
C LEU A 318 -16.25 0.73 -8.33
N ARG A 319 -17.48 0.48 -8.79
CA ARG A 319 -18.40 1.46 -9.39
C ARG A 319 -19.84 1.12 -8.99
N ASP A 320 -20.71 2.11 -9.02
CA ASP A 320 -22.13 2.02 -8.64
C ASP A 320 -22.84 0.79 -9.24
N GLY A 321 -23.52 0.02 -8.38
CA GLY A 321 -24.24 -1.20 -8.74
C GLY A 321 -23.36 -2.40 -9.12
N MET A 322 -22.04 -2.22 -9.17
CA MET A 322 -21.05 -3.23 -9.54
C MET A 322 -20.31 -3.68 -8.28
N GLY A 323 -18.98 -3.49 -8.18
CA GLY A 323 -18.25 -3.79 -6.94
C GLY A 323 -18.55 -2.82 -5.79
N GLN A 324 -19.11 -1.64 -6.09
CA GLN A 324 -19.69 -0.74 -5.10
C GLN A 324 -21.18 -1.06 -4.98
N ALA A 325 -21.60 -1.42 -3.78
CA ALA A 325 -22.98 -1.72 -3.44
C ALA A 325 -23.85 -0.45 -3.45
N SER A 326 -25.10 -0.61 -3.90
CA SER A 326 -26.08 0.47 -4.00
C SER A 326 -27.35 0.08 -3.26
N GLY A 327 -27.92 1.02 -2.49
CA GLY A 327 -29.11 0.74 -1.68
C GLY A 327 -28.85 0.01 -0.36
N TYR A 328 -27.60 -0.03 0.11
CA TYR A 328 -27.23 -0.59 1.41
C TYR A 328 -27.30 0.47 2.53
N PRO A 329 -27.73 0.10 3.76
CA PRO A 329 -27.70 1.00 4.90
C PRO A 329 -26.30 1.55 5.17
N VAL A 330 -26.20 2.85 5.44
CA VAL A 330 -24.93 3.53 5.72
C VAL A 330 -24.16 2.87 6.87
N LEU A 331 -24.86 2.29 7.85
CA LEU A 331 -24.24 1.58 8.97
C LEU A 331 -23.41 0.38 8.52
N LEU A 332 -23.76 -0.27 7.41
CA LEU A 332 -23.05 -1.44 6.88
C LEU A 332 -21.91 -1.08 5.92
N ASN A 333 -21.89 0.14 5.40
CA ASN A 333 -20.84 0.58 4.47
C ASN A 333 -19.54 0.87 5.23
N LEU A 334 -18.42 0.49 4.65
CA LEU A 334 -17.10 0.90 5.14
C LEU A 334 -16.89 2.41 4.99
N ASP A 335 -16.05 2.99 5.85
CA ASP A 335 -15.55 4.35 5.63
C ASP A 335 -14.37 4.32 4.66
N LEU A 336 -13.52 3.30 4.78
CA LEU A 336 -12.34 3.07 3.95
C LEU A 336 -12.15 1.56 3.73
N VAL A 337 -11.73 1.17 2.53
CA VAL A 337 -11.27 -0.18 2.22
C VAL A 337 -9.85 -0.15 1.67
N ILE A 338 -8.99 -1.03 2.17
CA ILE A 338 -7.67 -1.29 1.60
C ILE A 338 -7.80 -2.57 0.77
N THR A 339 -7.61 -2.49 -0.55
CA THR A 339 -7.89 -3.60 -1.47
C THR A 339 -6.68 -4.46 -1.77
N ASN A 340 -6.88 -5.77 -1.88
CA ASN A 340 -5.88 -6.75 -2.36
C ASN A 340 -4.52 -6.73 -1.61
N ALA A 341 -4.53 -6.41 -0.32
CA ALA A 341 -3.32 -6.30 0.48
C ALA A 341 -2.68 -7.67 0.74
N VAL A 342 -1.36 -7.77 0.59
CA VAL A 342 -0.58 -8.84 1.22
C VAL A 342 -0.33 -8.43 2.67
N ILE A 343 -0.95 -9.13 3.61
CA ILE A 343 -0.83 -8.84 5.04
C ILE A 343 0.28 -9.72 5.61
N ILE A 344 1.28 -9.08 6.23
CA ILE A 344 2.29 -9.76 7.03
C ILE A 344 2.08 -9.35 8.48
N ASP A 345 1.65 -10.30 9.29
CA ASP A 345 1.38 -10.12 10.71
C ASP A 345 1.83 -11.37 11.48
N TYR A 346 2.00 -11.25 12.80
CA TYR A 346 2.34 -12.40 13.63
C TYR A 346 1.25 -13.50 13.59
N THR A 347 0.02 -13.16 13.21
CA THR A 347 -1.08 -14.12 13.03
C THR A 347 -1.03 -14.91 11.71
N GLY A 348 -0.17 -14.52 10.76
CA GLY A 348 0.05 -15.22 9.49
C GLY A 348 0.39 -14.30 8.32
N ILE A 349 0.60 -14.90 7.15
CA ILE A 349 0.91 -14.21 5.90
C ILE A 349 -0.18 -14.52 4.88
N TYR A 350 -1.06 -13.58 4.58
CA TYR A 350 -2.23 -13.85 3.74
C TYR A 350 -2.69 -12.63 2.94
N LYS A 351 -3.46 -12.86 1.88
CA LYS A 351 -4.01 -11.82 1.01
C LYS A 351 -5.49 -11.56 1.30
N ALA A 352 -5.85 -10.30 1.53
CA ALA A 352 -7.23 -9.91 1.82
C ALA A 352 -7.49 -8.42 1.54
N ASP A 353 -8.76 -8.05 1.52
CA ASP A 353 -9.19 -6.66 1.70
C ASP A 353 -9.32 -6.36 3.21
N ILE A 354 -9.01 -5.12 3.60
CA ILE A 354 -9.13 -4.63 4.99
C ILE A 354 -10.20 -3.54 5.04
N GLY A 355 -11.21 -3.72 5.88
CA GLY A 355 -12.27 -2.74 6.07
C GLY A 355 -12.06 -1.91 7.33
N VAL A 356 -12.10 -0.59 7.17
CA VAL A 356 -11.99 0.38 8.26
C VAL A 356 -13.30 1.15 8.43
N LYS A 357 -13.71 1.31 9.69
CA LYS A 357 -14.85 2.13 10.08
C LYS A 357 -14.58 2.80 11.42
N GLU A 358 -14.88 4.10 11.50
CA GLU A 358 -14.68 4.94 12.69
C GLU A 358 -13.24 4.84 13.25
N GLY A 359 -12.25 4.70 12.38
CA GLY A 359 -10.84 4.56 12.74
C GLY A 359 -10.38 3.15 13.15
N PHE A 360 -11.27 2.16 13.15
CA PHE A 360 -10.96 0.78 13.54
C PHE A 360 -11.05 -0.20 12.38
N ILE A 361 -10.21 -1.24 12.42
CA ILE A 361 -10.34 -2.40 11.54
C ILE A 361 -11.57 -3.21 11.99
N ILE A 362 -12.62 -3.29 11.17
CA ILE A 362 -13.86 -4.02 11.50
C ILE A 362 -13.98 -5.37 10.79
N GLY A 363 -13.08 -5.66 9.86
CA GLY A 363 -13.03 -6.91 9.14
C GLY A 363 -11.81 -7.03 8.23
N ILE A 364 -11.37 -8.26 8.04
CA ILE A 364 -10.32 -8.62 7.09
C ILE A 364 -10.84 -9.83 6.32
N GLY A 365 -10.90 -9.76 4.99
CA GLY A 365 -11.48 -10.81 4.16
C GLY A 365 -11.78 -10.33 2.75
N LYS A 366 -12.91 -10.76 2.18
CA LYS A 366 -13.36 -10.31 0.85
C LYS A 366 -14.34 -9.16 0.99
N ALA A 367 -13.97 -7.98 0.50
CA ALA A 367 -14.83 -6.81 0.44
C ALA A 367 -15.63 -6.74 -0.87
N GLY A 368 -16.55 -5.79 -1.00
CA GLY A 368 -17.23 -5.49 -2.27
C GLY A 368 -18.73 -5.41 -2.15
N ASN A 369 -19.44 -5.89 -3.19
CA ASN A 369 -20.88 -5.80 -3.27
C ASN A 369 -21.54 -7.19 -3.17
N PRO A 370 -22.22 -7.51 -2.06
CA PRO A 370 -22.90 -8.80 -1.89
C PRO A 370 -24.08 -9.00 -2.86
N ASP A 371 -24.52 -7.98 -3.59
CA ASP A 371 -25.55 -8.13 -4.63
C ASP A 371 -25.04 -8.87 -5.87
N ILE A 372 -23.73 -8.81 -6.16
CA ILE A 372 -23.18 -9.32 -7.42
C ILE A 372 -21.90 -10.18 -7.26
N MET A 373 -21.33 -10.24 -6.05
CA MET A 373 -20.10 -10.97 -5.74
C MET A 373 -20.36 -12.04 -4.67
N ASP A 374 -19.72 -13.19 -4.82
CA ASP A 374 -19.76 -14.25 -3.82
C ASP A 374 -18.77 -13.95 -2.68
N GLY A 375 -19.06 -14.48 -1.48
CA GLY A 375 -18.12 -14.45 -0.35
C GLY A 375 -17.89 -13.09 0.31
N VAL A 376 -18.61 -12.04 -0.06
CA VAL A 376 -18.47 -10.71 0.56
C VAL A 376 -18.82 -10.81 2.05
N HIS A 377 -17.88 -10.46 2.91
CA HIS A 377 -18.10 -10.46 4.36
C HIS A 377 -19.12 -9.39 4.74
N VAL A 378 -19.99 -9.68 5.72
CA VAL A 378 -21.10 -8.79 6.12
C VAL A 378 -20.64 -7.39 6.57
N ASN A 379 -19.43 -7.31 7.15
CA ASN A 379 -18.80 -6.06 7.59
C ASN A 379 -17.94 -5.39 6.52
N LEU A 380 -17.83 -5.95 5.30
CA LEU A 380 -16.92 -5.47 4.25
C LEU A 380 -17.67 -4.99 3.00
N VAL A 381 -18.84 -4.41 3.20
CA VAL A 381 -19.61 -3.83 2.09
C VAL A 381 -19.00 -2.49 1.67
N ILE A 382 -18.62 -2.39 0.40
CA ILE A 382 -18.15 -1.14 -0.20
C ILE A 382 -19.37 -0.38 -0.71
N GLY A 383 -19.68 0.77 -0.13
CA GLY A 383 -20.82 1.60 -0.51
C GLY A 383 -20.40 2.92 -1.16
N ALA A 384 -21.37 3.79 -1.42
CA ALA A 384 -21.13 5.11 -2.00
C ALA A 384 -20.28 6.05 -1.11
N ASN A 385 -20.20 5.78 0.19
CA ASN A 385 -19.45 6.58 1.17
C ASN A 385 -18.12 5.92 1.57
N THR A 386 -17.66 4.91 0.82
CA THR A 386 -16.43 4.18 1.12
C THR A 386 -15.29 4.71 0.27
N GLU A 387 -14.22 5.17 0.90
CA GLU A 387 -12.95 5.50 0.24
C GLU A 387 -12.10 4.24 -0.02
N VAL A 388 -11.17 4.30 -0.98
CA VAL A 388 -10.34 3.17 -1.41
C VAL A 388 -8.84 3.50 -1.31
N VAL A 389 -8.09 2.64 -0.64
CA VAL A 389 -6.63 2.54 -0.75
C VAL A 389 -6.28 1.30 -1.56
N ALA A 390 -5.61 1.47 -2.69
CA ALA A 390 -5.13 0.35 -3.50
C ALA A 390 -3.86 -0.24 -2.87
N ALA A 391 -3.92 -1.51 -2.45
CA ALA A 391 -2.77 -2.26 -1.95
C ALA A 391 -2.43 -3.49 -2.81
N GLU A 392 -3.02 -3.62 -4.00
CA GLU A 392 -2.54 -4.56 -5.02
C GLU A 392 -1.04 -4.36 -5.29
N GLY A 393 -0.25 -5.40 -5.06
CA GLY A 393 1.22 -5.37 -5.19
C GLY A 393 1.96 -4.80 -3.99
N MET A 394 1.25 -4.40 -2.92
CA MET A 394 1.83 -3.85 -1.69
C MET A 394 1.73 -4.83 -0.52
N ILE A 395 2.67 -4.70 0.42
CA ILE A 395 2.61 -5.35 1.73
C ILE A 395 2.01 -4.38 2.74
N VAL A 396 1.09 -4.86 3.57
CA VAL A 396 0.51 -4.12 4.70
C VAL A 396 0.88 -4.83 6.00
N THR A 397 1.39 -4.05 6.95
CA THR A 397 1.73 -4.52 8.31
C THR A 397 0.99 -3.68 9.35
N ALA A 398 0.96 -4.13 10.60
CA ALA A 398 0.70 -3.22 11.70
C ALA A 398 1.77 -2.10 11.74
N GLY A 399 1.41 -0.95 12.29
CA GLY A 399 2.39 0.09 12.60
C GLY A 399 3.33 -0.37 13.70
N GLY A 400 4.60 0.00 13.60
CA GLY A 400 5.60 -0.35 14.61
C GLY A 400 5.26 0.23 15.98
N ILE A 401 5.63 -0.50 17.03
CA ILE A 401 5.53 -0.06 18.43
C ILE A 401 6.94 -0.03 19.01
N ASP A 402 7.49 1.15 19.18
CA ASP A 402 8.76 1.32 19.90
C ASP A 402 8.47 1.58 21.37
N CYS A 403 8.90 0.64 22.21
CA CYS A 403 8.64 0.68 23.64
C CYS A 403 9.87 1.02 24.49
N HIS A 404 10.93 1.59 23.91
CA HIS A 404 12.09 2.10 24.65
C HIS A 404 12.48 3.51 24.17
N VAL A 405 11.52 4.43 24.15
CA VAL A 405 11.72 5.77 23.60
C VAL A 405 12.23 6.76 24.66
N HIS A 406 13.34 7.43 24.36
CA HIS A 406 13.76 8.61 25.11
C HIS A 406 13.20 9.86 24.46
N PHE A 407 12.27 10.56 25.12
CA PHE A 407 11.67 11.79 24.58
C PHE A 407 12.61 13.00 24.71
N ILE A 408 13.75 12.95 24.02
CA ILE A 408 14.83 13.93 24.03
C ILE A 408 14.47 15.18 23.22
N CYS A 409 13.83 15.00 22.07
CA CYS A 409 13.43 16.08 21.18
C CYS A 409 12.20 15.67 20.34
N PRO A 410 11.38 16.60 19.82
CA PRO A 410 10.19 16.24 19.05
C PRO A 410 10.52 15.67 17.66
N GLN A 411 11.71 15.92 17.11
CA GLN A 411 12.09 15.44 15.77
C GLN A 411 12.06 13.92 15.64
N LEU A 412 12.34 13.19 16.74
CA LEU A 412 12.28 11.73 16.74
C LEU A 412 10.87 11.20 16.49
N ALA A 413 9.81 11.96 16.80
CA ALA A 413 8.44 11.56 16.49
C ALA A 413 8.19 11.55 14.98
N GLN A 414 8.75 12.54 14.27
CA GLN A 414 8.69 12.59 12.81
C GLN A 414 9.50 11.47 12.16
N GLU A 415 10.68 11.16 12.71
CA GLU A 415 11.51 10.04 12.25
C GLU A 415 10.83 8.68 12.52
N ALA A 416 10.19 8.53 13.68
CA ALA A 416 9.47 7.32 14.02
C ALA A 416 8.34 7.06 13.02
N ILE A 417 7.44 8.03 12.81
CA ILE A 417 6.31 7.83 11.90
C ILE A 417 6.73 7.68 10.44
N SER A 418 7.80 8.36 10.00
CA SER A 418 8.33 8.20 8.63
C SER A 418 8.94 6.80 8.41
N SER A 419 9.41 6.14 9.46
CA SER A 419 9.91 4.76 9.44
C SER A 419 8.82 3.69 9.62
N GLY A 420 7.56 4.10 9.82
CA GLY A 420 6.41 3.20 10.00
C GLY A 420 6.05 2.88 11.46
N ILE A 421 6.66 3.55 12.44
CA ILE A 421 6.30 3.42 13.87
C ILE A 421 5.11 4.33 14.18
N THR A 422 4.03 3.77 14.73
CA THR A 422 2.80 4.51 15.05
C THR A 422 2.54 4.63 16.54
N THR A 423 3.34 3.96 17.38
CA THR A 423 3.22 4.00 18.84
C THR A 423 4.61 4.15 19.49
N LEU A 424 4.72 5.12 20.41
CA LEU A 424 5.94 5.39 21.17
C LEU A 424 5.68 5.23 22.66
N VAL A 425 6.41 4.34 23.32
CA VAL A 425 6.37 4.16 24.77
C VAL A 425 7.76 4.37 25.36
N GLY A 426 7.85 5.20 26.38
CA GLY A 426 9.10 5.51 27.06
C GLY A 426 8.97 6.75 27.93
N GLY A 427 10.02 7.53 28.15
CA GLY A 427 9.95 8.67 29.06
C GLY A 427 10.94 9.77 28.74
N GLY A 428 10.65 10.98 29.19
CA GLY A 428 11.51 12.13 28.94
C GLY A 428 10.80 13.46 29.07
N THR A 429 11.60 14.53 29.07
CA THR A 429 11.16 15.92 29.29
C THR A 429 11.90 16.90 28.38
N GLY A 430 12.35 16.42 27.22
CA GLY A 430 13.28 17.13 26.36
C GLY A 430 14.75 16.80 26.67
N PRO A 431 15.72 17.62 26.24
CA PRO A 431 17.14 17.25 26.21
C PRO A 431 17.85 17.41 27.56
N THR A 432 17.15 17.12 28.67
CA THR A 432 17.73 17.12 30.02
C THR A 432 18.65 15.93 30.23
N ASN A 433 19.65 16.05 31.11
CA ASN A 433 20.58 14.94 31.41
C ASN A 433 19.84 13.67 31.82
N GLY A 434 18.80 13.78 32.64
CA GLY A 434 17.99 12.63 33.06
C GLY A 434 17.31 11.93 31.87
N THR A 435 16.73 12.68 30.92
CA THR A 435 16.07 12.10 29.74
C THR A 435 17.07 11.50 28.77
N ARG A 436 18.22 12.15 28.58
CA ARG A 436 19.31 11.64 27.72
C ARG A 436 19.90 10.33 28.23
N ALA A 437 19.78 10.06 29.52
CA ALA A 437 20.24 8.83 30.15
C ALA A 437 19.12 7.80 30.33
N THR A 438 17.89 8.24 30.65
CA THR A 438 16.83 7.36 31.16
C THR A 438 15.48 7.70 30.56
N THR A 439 14.66 6.68 30.28
CA THR A 439 13.26 6.83 29.86
C THR A 439 12.35 7.18 31.04
N CYS A 440 12.55 8.34 31.66
CA CYS A 440 11.75 8.80 32.80
C CYS A 440 11.15 10.17 32.53
N THR A 441 9.85 10.30 32.79
CA THR A 441 9.13 11.58 32.94
C THR A 441 8.84 11.77 34.44
N PRO A 442 9.72 12.44 35.21
CA PRO A 442 9.77 12.23 36.66
C PRO A 442 8.69 12.94 37.49
N ALA A 443 8.27 14.15 37.11
CA ALA A 443 7.38 14.97 37.95
C ALA A 443 5.98 15.08 37.36
N SER A 444 4.95 15.18 38.21
CA SER A 444 3.54 15.30 37.81
C SER A 444 3.28 16.47 36.86
N PHE A 445 3.93 17.63 37.09
CA PHE A 445 3.86 18.76 36.17
C PHE A 445 4.46 18.44 34.79
N GLN A 446 5.60 17.75 34.76
CA GLN A 446 6.24 17.36 33.50
C GLN A 446 5.41 16.33 32.75
N MET A 447 4.78 15.38 33.46
CA MET A 447 3.84 14.43 32.87
C MET A 447 2.70 15.16 32.16
N GLN A 448 2.05 16.10 32.86
CA GLN A 448 1.01 16.93 32.27
C GLN A 448 1.50 17.68 31.02
N MET A 449 2.67 18.33 31.10
CA MET A 449 3.22 19.09 29.97
C MET A 449 3.58 18.20 28.78
N MET A 450 4.09 16.99 29.01
CA MET A 450 4.43 16.05 27.95
C MET A 450 3.17 15.52 27.25
N LEU A 451 2.13 15.15 28.02
CA LEU A 451 0.83 14.76 27.46
C LEU A 451 0.24 15.87 26.58
N GLN A 452 0.23 17.12 27.08
CA GLN A 452 -0.25 18.28 26.32
C GLN A 452 0.61 18.57 25.08
N SER A 453 1.94 18.44 25.20
CA SER A 453 2.87 18.73 24.11
C SER A 453 2.72 17.76 22.93
N THR A 454 2.14 16.58 23.14
CA THR A 454 2.04 15.54 22.12
C THR A 454 0.62 15.28 21.63
N ASP A 455 -0.37 16.05 22.11
CA ASP A 455 -1.81 15.83 21.84
C ASP A 455 -2.17 15.96 20.34
N ASP A 456 -1.41 16.78 19.60
CA ASP A 456 -1.61 17.01 18.16
C ASP A 456 -0.75 16.07 17.27
N LEU A 457 0.05 15.18 17.86
CA LEU A 457 0.88 14.26 17.09
C LEU A 457 0.02 13.05 16.63
N PRO A 458 0.10 12.62 15.36
CA PRO A 458 -0.65 11.46 14.87
C PRO A 458 0.04 10.14 15.27
N LEU A 459 0.31 9.98 16.57
CA LEU A 459 1.01 8.86 17.18
C LEU A 459 0.33 8.50 18.51
N ASN A 460 0.27 7.21 18.82
CA ASN A 460 -0.07 6.78 20.18
C ASN A 460 1.15 6.96 21.07
N ILE A 461 1.01 7.60 22.24
CA ILE A 461 2.15 7.90 23.11
C ILE A 461 1.87 7.45 24.55
N GLY A 462 2.80 6.69 25.12
CA GLY A 462 2.79 6.28 26.52
C GLY A 462 4.04 6.76 27.26
N PHE A 463 3.84 7.46 28.38
CA PHE A 463 4.95 7.96 29.20
C PHE A 463 5.21 7.08 30.43
N THR A 464 6.48 6.82 30.74
CA THR A 464 6.94 6.09 31.92
C THR A 464 7.53 7.03 32.96
N GLY A 465 7.13 6.85 34.22
CA GLY A 465 7.69 7.55 35.38
C GLY A 465 9.02 6.95 35.82
N LYS A 466 9.68 7.58 36.79
CA LYS A 466 10.88 7.02 37.43
C LYS A 466 10.47 6.01 38.51
N GLY A 467 10.95 4.77 38.39
CA GLY A 467 10.69 3.68 39.34
C GLY A 467 11.73 3.53 40.45
N ASN A 468 12.87 4.23 40.34
CA ASN A 468 13.97 4.14 41.31
C ASN A 468 13.67 4.87 42.63
N SER A 469 12.88 4.23 43.49
CA SER A 469 12.75 4.60 44.90
C SER A 469 12.49 3.37 45.75
N ALA A 470 13.03 3.36 46.96
CA ALA A 470 12.77 2.32 47.96
C ALA A 470 11.48 2.57 48.76
N LYS A 471 10.70 3.60 48.39
CA LYS A 471 9.41 3.97 49.00
C LYS A 471 8.35 4.20 47.93
N PRO A 472 7.07 3.89 48.20
CA PRO A 472 6.06 3.86 47.15
C PRO A 472 5.43 5.23 46.85
N ASP A 473 5.49 6.19 47.78
CA ASP A 473 4.67 7.41 47.76
C ASP A 473 4.81 8.21 46.45
N GLU A 474 6.04 8.49 46.02
CA GLU A 474 6.33 9.25 44.79
C GLU A 474 6.00 8.45 43.51
N LEU A 475 6.13 7.12 43.55
CA LEU A 475 5.78 6.25 42.42
C LEU A 475 4.27 6.29 42.19
N MET A 476 3.48 6.22 43.26
CA MET A 476 2.02 6.32 43.15
C MET A 476 1.57 7.69 42.64
N GLU A 477 2.29 8.77 42.97
CA GLU A 477 1.98 10.11 42.49
C GLU A 477 2.17 10.21 40.96
N ILE A 478 3.32 9.78 40.44
CA ILE A 478 3.60 9.91 39.01
C ILE A 478 2.68 9.04 38.14
N ILE A 479 2.26 7.87 38.66
CA ILE A 479 1.24 7.03 38.00
C ILE A 479 -0.09 7.78 37.92
N LYS A 480 -0.56 8.36 39.03
CA LYS A 480 -1.80 9.16 39.05
C LYS A 480 -1.73 10.39 38.15
N ALA A 481 -0.54 10.93 37.91
CA ALA A 481 -0.33 12.05 37.01
C ALA A 481 -0.41 11.66 35.51
N GLY A 482 -0.34 10.37 35.18
CA GLY A 482 -0.48 9.87 33.81
C GLY A 482 0.59 8.87 33.35
N ALA A 483 1.54 8.45 34.21
CA ALA A 483 2.48 7.42 33.81
C ALA A 483 1.78 6.07 33.62
N MET A 484 1.99 5.43 32.47
CA MET A 484 1.45 4.10 32.14
C MET A 484 2.42 2.95 32.48
N GLY A 485 3.60 3.29 33.00
CA GLY A 485 4.64 2.36 33.41
C GLY A 485 5.73 3.06 34.21
N LEU A 486 6.67 2.30 34.77
CA LEU A 486 7.82 2.84 35.51
C LEU A 486 9.13 2.32 34.93
N LYS A 487 10.16 3.16 34.91
CA LYS A 487 11.53 2.79 34.53
C LYS A 487 12.43 2.72 35.77
N LEU A 488 13.01 1.56 36.02
CA LEU A 488 14.19 1.38 36.87
C LEU A 488 15.44 1.55 36.01
N HIS A 489 16.37 2.42 36.41
CA HIS A 489 17.63 2.64 35.71
C HIS A 489 18.81 2.79 36.69
N GLU A 490 19.97 2.24 36.36
CA GLU A 490 21.14 2.26 37.25
C GLU A 490 21.66 3.66 37.58
N ASP A 491 21.62 4.61 36.64
CA ASP A 491 21.89 6.03 36.88
C ASP A 491 21.07 6.66 38.03
N TRP A 492 19.92 6.07 38.36
CA TRP A 492 19.10 6.45 39.52
C TRP A 492 19.13 5.42 40.65
N GLY A 493 19.87 4.33 40.50
CA GLY A 493 20.05 3.23 41.45
C GLY A 493 19.05 2.09 41.25
N SER A 494 19.42 1.08 40.46
CA SER A 494 18.63 -0.16 40.24
C SER A 494 18.91 -1.21 41.32
N THR A 495 18.81 -0.81 42.58
CA THR A 495 19.11 -1.67 43.74
C THR A 495 17.95 -2.64 44.04
N PRO A 496 18.19 -3.80 44.70
CA PRO A 496 17.13 -4.73 45.10
C PRO A 496 15.97 -4.07 45.86
N ALA A 497 16.25 -3.09 46.73
CA ALA A 497 15.22 -2.38 47.47
C ALA A 497 14.31 -1.53 46.57
N ALA A 498 14.88 -0.86 45.57
CA ALA A 498 14.10 -0.10 44.59
C ALA A 498 13.30 -1.02 43.67
N ILE A 499 13.90 -2.14 43.23
CA ILE A 499 13.25 -3.17 42.41
C ILE A 499 12.01 -3.72 43.13
N GLU A 500 12.17 -4.21 44.36
CA GLU A 500 11.06 -4.81 45.12
C GLU A 500 9.92 -3.82 45.35
N ASN A 501 10.24 -2.57 45.71
CA ASN A 501 9.24 -1.53 45.93
C ASN A 501 8.52 -1.15 44.63
N CYS A 502 9.25 -0.95 43.53
CA CYS A 502 8.68 -0.59 42.24
C CYS A 502 7.72 -1.68 41.72
N LEU A 503 8.12 -2.94 41.80
CA LEU A 503 7.26 -4.08 41.44
C LEU A 503 6.08 -4.27 42.40
N ALA A 504 6.19 -3.85 43.67
CA ALA A 504 5.04 -3.85 44.57
C ALA A 504 4.01 -2.77 44.19
N VAL A 505 4.47 -1.58 43.79
CA VAL A 505 3.58 -0.52 43.29
C VAL A 505 2.95 -0.91 41.95
N ALA A 506 3.72 -1.52 41.05
CA ALA A 506 3.23 -1.95 39.74
C ALA A 506 2.02 -2.88 39.82
N GLU A 507 2.06 -3.88 40.71
CA GLU A 507 0.94 -4.80 40.97
C GLU A 507 -0.32 -4.08 41.49
N LEU A 508 -0.16 -2.98 42.24
CA LEU A 508 -1.30 -2.22 42.77
C LEU A 508 -2.01 -1.40 41.69
N PHE A 509 -1.29 -0.98 40.65
CA PHE A 509 -1.80 -0.08 39.60
C PHE A 509 -1.98 -0.76 38.25
N ASP A 510 -1.63 -2.04 38.13
CA ASP A 510 -1.68 -2.81 36.88
C ASP A 510 -0.88 -2.13 35.76
N ILE A 511 0.40 -1.84 36.03
CA ILE A 511 1.31 -1.21 35.08
C ILE A 511 2.58 -2.04 34.88
N GLN A 512 3.22 -1.88 33.71
CA GLN A 512 4.49 -2.52 33.41
C GLN A 512 5.66 -1.79 34.09
N VAL A 513 6.64 -2.57 34.58
CA VAL A 513 7.96 -2.05 34.99
C VAL A 513 8.99 -2.42 33.94
N ASN A 514 9.75 -1.43 33.47
CA ASN A 514 10.89 -1.58 32.59
C ASN A 514 12.18 -1.40 33.40
N ILE A 515 13.22 -2.21 33.17
CA ILE A 515 14.46 -2.12 33.95
C ILE A 515 15.71 -2.08 33.06
N HIS A 516 16.64 -1.20 33.45
CA HIS A 516 18.06 -1.27 33.13
C HIS A 516 18.81 -1.55 34.44
N THR A 517 19.50 -2.69 34.50
CA THR A 517 20.02 -3.29 35.74
C THR A 517 21.30 -2.62 36.23
N ASP A 518 21.76 -2.98 37.42
CA ASP A 518 23.04 -2.54 38.02
C ASP A 518 24.23 -3.15 37.27
N THR A 519 24.77 -2.45 36.27
CA THR A 519 25.93 -2.89 35.47
C THR A 519 27.18 -3.03 36.34
N LEU A 520 27.29 -2.18 37.37
CA LEU A 520 28.45 -2.16 38.28
C LEU A 520 28.46 -3.34 39.25
N ASN A 521 27.34 -4.03 39.41
CA ASN A 521 27.11 -5.02 40.46
C ASN A 521 27.35 -4.42 41.86
N GLU A 522 27.04 -3.13 42.04
CA GLU A 522 27.28 -2.41 43.29
C GLU A 522 26.46 -3.00 44.44
N SER A 523 25.18 -3.30 44.18
CA SER A 523 24.28 -3.90 45.17
C SER A 523 24.22 -5.43 45.09
N GLY A 524 24.80 -6.02 44.06
CA GLY A 524 24.88 -7.47 43.86
C GLY A 524 24.98 -7.85 42.38
N CYS A 525 25.39 -9.09 42.13
CA CYS A 525 25.39 -9.67 40.79
C CYS A 525 23.97 -9.95 40.28
N VAL A 526 23.84 -10.30 39.00
CA VAL A 526 22.55 -10.50 38.31
C VAL A 526 21.58 -11.43 39.04
N GLU A 527 22.06 -12.48 39.71
CA GLU A 527 21.25 -13.40 40.49
C GLU A 527 20.52 -12.73 41.66
N HIS A 528 21.10 -11.65 42.22
CA HIS A 528 20.47 -10.85 43.28
C HIS A 528 19.38 -9.94 42.71
N THR A 529 19.60 -9.37 41.52
CA THR A 529 18.58 -8.62 40.78
C THR A 529 17.40 -9.51 40.41
N ILE A 530 17.65 -10.71 39.89
CA ILE A 530 16.61 -11.70 39.57
C ILE A 530 15.85 -12.11 40.84
N ALA A 531 16.55 -12.37 41.95
CA ALA A 531 15.91 -12.70 43.22
C ALA A 531 14.99 -11.56 43.71
N ALA A 532 15.37 -10.30 43.49
CA ALA A 532 14.56 -9.13 43.84
C ALA A 532 13.27 -9.00 43.01
N PHE A 533 13.18 -9.64 41.83
CA PHE A 533 11.95 -9.66 41.06
C PHE A 533 10.83 -10.47 41.73
N ARG A 534 11.20 -11.50 42.51
CA ARG A 534 10.26 -12.42 43.19
C ARG A 534 9.19 -13.00 42.24
N ASP A 535 9.65 -13.45 41.08
CA ASP A 535 8.82 -14.01 39.99
C ASP A 535 7.70 -13.09 39.46
N LYS A 536 7.78 -11.78 39.74
CA LYS A 536 6.86 -10.79 39.18
C LYS A 536 7.24 -10.42 37.75
N THR A 537 6.23 -10.06 36.96
CA THR A 537 6.43 -9.59 35.58
C THR A 537 7.30 -8.34 35.56
N ILE A 538 8.36 -8.36 34.76
CA ILE A 538 9.23 -7.22 34.52
C ILE A 538 9.73 -7.26 33.06
N HIS A 539 9.91 -6.10 32.46
CA HIS A 539 10.44 -5.95 31.12
C HIS A 539 11.91 -5.52 31.22
N THR A 540 12.82 -6.46 31.00
CA THR A 540 14.25 -6.18 30.95
C THR A 540 14.59 -5.52 29.63
N TYR A 541 14.98 -4.24 29.69
CA TYR A 541 15.62 -3.59 28.56
C TYR A 541 17.07 -4.08 28.38
N HIS A 542 17.76 -3.47 27.42
CA HIS A 542 19.12 -3.78 27.00
C HIS A 542 20.15 -3.63 28.12
#